data_AF-A0A443N6Q3-F1
#
_entry.id   AF-A0A443N6Q3-F1
#
_cell.length_a   1.000
_cell.length_b   1.000
_cell.length_c   1.000
_cell.angle_alpha   90.00
_cell.angle_beta   90.00
_cell.angle_gamma   90.00
#
_symmetry.space_group_name_H-M   'P 1'
#
loop_
_entity.id
_entity.type
_entity.pdbx_description
1 polymer ?
#
loop_
_entity_poly.entity_id
_entity_poly.type
_entity_poly.pdbx_seq_one_letter_code
_entity_poly.pdbx_strand_id
1 'polypeptide(L)'
;MMSSVPFPSSSSSSFILEAPELSRSRASSTICNNSSQRSSASYIPKLDTFSRSKIERGVKGPSFIQKTENDLADYCSTLEGDESYKCWRAYFELKDLERESSKEDVEKLLIQSGGVKTLMGCLNGIAAVRKLRNRELEANEQLNANDQNQSHFPIPDGLPKTQEELEEEEKARMPDSPFTRLLRSKGKSPAWYSLPPDHETD
;
A
#
# COMPACT_ATOMS: atom_id res chain seq x y z
N MET A 1 11.54 -48.18 -37.77
CA MET A 1 11.62 -49.41 -36.95
C MET A 1 11.30 -49.03 -35.53
N MET A 2 10.22 -49.64 -34.98
CA MET A 2 9.87 -49.76 -33.54
C MET A 2 9.57 -48.44 -32.81
N SER A 3 8.50 -48.26 -32.04
CA SER A 3 7.33 -49.07 -31.71
C SER A 3 6.41 -48.18 -30.87
N SER A 4 5.11 -48.21 -31.18
CA SER A 4 4.02 -47.62 -30.42
C SER A 4 3.85 -48.31 -29.06
N VAL A 5 3.48 -47.57 -28.02
CA VAL A 5 2.68 -48.13 -26.91
C VAL A 5 1.70 -47.07 -26.37
N PRO A 6 0.37 -47.32 -26.43
CA PRO A 6 -0.66 -46.53 -25.79
C PRO A 6 -1.27 -47.26 -24.60
N PHE A 7 -1.59 -46.58 -23.49
CA PHE A 7 -2.44 -47.12 -22.40
C PHE A 7 -2.95 -45.98 -21.49
N PRO A 8 -4.10 -46.10 -20.78
CA PRO A 8 -5.46 -46.30 -21.30
C PRO A 8 -6.51 -45.35 -20.66
N SER A 9 -7.65 -45.22 -21.33
CA SER A 9 -8.90 -44.67 -20.76
C SER A 9 -9.64 -45.69 -19.89
N SER A 10 -10.40 -45.15 -18.93
CA SER A 10 -11.62 -45.70 -18.31
C SER A 10 -11.54 -47.01 -17.51
N SER A 11 -11.96 -46.96 -16.24
CA SER A 11 -13.22 -47.59 -15.83
C SER A 11 -13.53 -47.42 -14.34
N SER A 12 -14.75 -46.96 -14.11
CA SER A 12 -15.66 -47.26 -13.01
C SER A 12 -15.38 -48.61 -12.33
N SER A 13 -15.27 -48.61 -11.01
CA SER A 13 -15.41 -49.81 -10.19
C SER A 13 -16.43 -49.52 -9.11
N SER A 14 -17.66 -49.92 -9.40
CA SER A 14 -18.74 -50.08 -8.44
C SER A 14 -18.46 -51.35 -7.65
N PHE A 15 -18.06 -51.22 -6.39
CA PHE A 15 -18.11 -52.36 -5.47
C PHE A 15 -19.55 -52.54 -5.02
N ILE A 16 -20.28 -53.37 -5.78
CA ILE A 16 -21.47 -54.07 -5.31
C ILE A 16 -20.97 -55.11 -4.31
N LEU A 17 -21.29 -54.93 -3.03
CA LEU A 17 -21.23 -56.01 -2.07
C LEU A 17 -22.64 -56.29 -1.55
N GLU A 18 -23.00 -57.52 -1.85
CA GLU A 18 -24.24 -58.24 -1.68
C GLU A 18 -24.81 -58.15 -0.27
N ALA A 19 -26.15 -58.06 -0.20
CA ALA A 19 -26.94 -58.07 1.02
C ALA A 19 -26.78 -59.39 1.82
N PRO A 20 -27.23 -59.41 3.07
CA PRO A 20 -28.51 -60.07 3.25
C PRO A 20 -29.54 -59.21 4.00
N GLU A 21 -30.75 -59.26 3.44
CA GLU A 21 -32.03 -58.89 4.06
C GLU A 21 -32.13 -59.35 5.52
N LEU A 22 -32.20 -58.40 6.44
CA LEU A 22 -32.89 -58.59 7.71
C LEU A 22 -33.89 -57.45 7.87
N SER A 23 -35.14 -57.87 7.82
CA SER A 23 -36.33 -57.06 7.95
C SER A 23 -36.39 -56.36 9.31
N ARG A 24 -37.04 -55.19 9.30
CA ARG A 24 -37.89 -54.68 10.41
C ARG A 24 -37.15 -53.99 11.57
N SER A 25 -37.12 -52.66 11.56
CA SER A 25 -38.06 -51.83 12.34
C SER A 25 -37.64 -50.35 12.29
N ARG A 26 -38.53 -49.48 11.82
CA ARG A 26 -38.42 -48.02 11.99
C ARG A 26 -38.57 -47.72 13.48
N ALA A 27 -37.47 -47.51 14.18
CA ALA A 27 -37.47 -46.87 15.48
C ALA A 27 -37.39 -45.34 15.27
N SER A 28 -38.55 -44.69 15.21
CA SER A 28 -38.66 -43.26 15.52
C SER A 28 -38.26 -43.10 16.98
N SER A 29 -37.03 -42.68 17.25
CA SER A 29 -36.63 -42.24 18.58
C SER A 29 -37.01 -40.77 18.75
N THR A 30 -38.18 -40.55 19.34
CA THR A 30 -38.53 -39.25 19.90
C THR A 30 -37.63 -39.01 21.11
N ILE A 31 -36.64 -38.12 20.97
CA ILE A 31 -35.79 -37.72 22.10
C ILE A 31 -36.62 -36.81 23.00
N CYS A 32 -37.05 -37.37 24.12
CA CYS A 32 -37.73 -36.64 25.18
C CYS A 32 -36.70 -35.78 25.93
N ASN A 33 -36.65 -34.48 25.67
CA ASN A 33 -35.92 -33.53 26.49
C ASN A 33 -36.61 -33.41 27.86
N ASN A 34 -36.15 -34.17 28.84
CA ASN A 34 -36.63 -34.04 30.21
C ASN A 34 -35.84 -32.93 30.92
N SER A 35 -36.47 -31.76 31.02
CA SER A 35 -36.08 -30.71 31.95
C SER A 35 -36.37 -31.18 33.37
N SER A 36 -35.33 -31.61 34.09
CA SER A 36 -35.43 -31.82 35.53
C SER A 36 -34.29 -31.08 36.23
N GLN A 37 -34.62 -29.86 36.63
CA GLN A 37 -33.91 -29.13 37.69
C GLN A 37 -33.98 -29.97 38.97
N ARG A 38 -32.85 -30.53 39.41
CA ARG A 38 -32.62 -30.86 40.83
C ARG A 38 -31.22 -30.45 41.24
N SER A 39 -31.22 -29.50 42.15
CA SER A 39 -30.11 -28.89 42.87
C SER A 39 -29.30 -29.88 43.70
N SER A 40 -27.98 -29.94 43.51
CA SER A 40 -26.99 -30.04 44.61
C SER A 40 -25.54 -29.93 44.09
N ALA A 41 -24.85 -28.89 44.57
CA ALA A 41 -23.40 -28.78 44.77
C ALA A 41 -22.45 -29.48 43.78
N SER A 42 -22.26 -28.85 42.63
CA SER A 42 -20.93 -28.65 42.03
C SER A 42 -21.09 -27.50 41.04
N TYR A 43 -20.23 -26.47 41.13
CA TYR A 43 -20.18 -25.41 40.14
C TYR A 43 -19.65 -26.02 38.84
N ILE A 44 -20.53 -26.70 38.10
CA ILE A 44 -20.27 -27.17 36.75
C ILE A 44 -20.34 -25.91 35.90
N PRO A 45 -19.23 -25.43 35.31
CA PRO A 45 -19.27 -24.32 34.38
C PRO A 45 -20.24 -24.72 33.27
N LYS A 46 -21.35 -23.99 33.14
CA LYS A 46 -22.33 -24.24 32.09
C LYS A 46 -21.61 -24.01 30.76
N LEU A 47 -21.24 -25.10 30.10
CA LEU A 47 -20.68 -25.03 28.76
C LEU A 47 -21.71 -24.33 27.87
N ASP A 48 -21.24 -23.36 27.09
CA ASP A 48 -22.05 -22.70 26.08
C ASP A 48 -22.80 -23.76 25.26
N THR A 49 -24.09 -23.51 25.04
CA THR A 49 -24.96 -24.37 24.24
C THR A 49 -24.30 -24.71 22.91
N PHE A 50 -24.11 -26.00 22.63
CA PHE A 50 -23.58 -26.54 21.37
C PHE A 50 -24.43 -26.19 20.12
N SER A 51 -25.50 -25.41 20.27
CA SER A 51 -26.30 -24.82 19.20
C SER A 51 -25.66 -23.56 18.59
N ARG A 52 -24.34 -23.42 18.66
CA ARG A 52 -23.63 -22.49 17.79
C ARG A 52 -23.76 -22.99 16.35
N SER A 53 -24.29 -22.14 15.46
CA SER A 53 -24.44 -22.46 14.04
C SER A 53 -23.08 -22.92 13.47
N LYS A 54 -23.05 -23.78 12.43
CA LYS A 54 -21.78 -24.22 11.81
C LYS A 54 -20.85 -23.06 11.42
N ILE A 55 -21.41 -21.87 11.22
CA ILE A 55 -20.72 -20.62 10.89
C ILE A 55 -19.98 -20.05 12.11
N GLU A 56 -20.53 -20.17 13.32
CA GLU A 56 -19.96 -19.63 14.54
C GLU A 56 -18.83 -20.51 15.12
N ARG A 57 -18.79 -21.78 14.71
CA ARG A 57 -17.63 -22.68 14.89
C ARG A 57 -16.55 -22.47 13.83
N GLY A 58 -16.82 -21.65 12.81
CA GLY A 58 -15.84 -21.12 11.89
C GLY A 58 -14.95 -20.14 12.64
N VAL A 59 -14.00 -20.72 13.38
CA VAL A 59 -12.78 -20.13 13.92
C VAL A 59 -12.59 -18.71 13.41
N LYS A 60 -12.68 -17.75 14.33
CA LYS A 60 -12.20 -16.37 14.14
C LYS A 60 -10.69 -16.45 13.90
N GLY A 61 -10.33 -16.92 12.72
CA GLY A 61 -8.96 -17.06 12.29
C GLY A 61 -8.38 -15.66 12.11
N PRO A 62 -7.05 -15.52 12.19
CA PRO A 62 -6.39 -14.29 11.81
C PRO A 62 -6.87 -13.89 10.40
N SER A 63 -7.02 -12.58 10.17
CA SER A 63 -7.39 -12.05 8.85
C SER A 63 -6.43 -12.61 7.78
N PHE A 64 -6.88 -12.67 6.53
CA PHE A 64 -6.04 -13.19 5.46
C PHE A 64 -4.70 -12.43 5.37
N ILE A 65 -4.76 -11.10 5.54
CA ILE A 65 -3.59 -10.21 5.65
C ILE A 65 -2.65 -10.66 6.78
N GLN A 66 -3.18 -10.89 7.99
CA GLN A 66 -2.37 -11.29 9.14
C GLN A 66 -1.72 -12.67 8.94
N LYS A 67 -2.38 -13.60 8.23
CA LYS A 67 -1.77 -14.89 7.87
C LYS A 67 -0.56 -14.69 6.98
N THR A 68 -0.70 -13.88 5.94
CA THR A 68 0.41 -13.65 5.01
C THR A 68 1.52 -12.80 5.60
N GLU A 69 1.20 -11.94 6.55
CA GLU A 69 2.19 -11.21 7.34
C GLU A 69 3.04 -12.18 8.15
N ASN A 70 2.40 -13.14 8.83
CA ASN A 70 3.12 -14.19 9.55
C ASN A 70 3.95 -15.06 8.59
N ASP A 71 3.37 -15.49 7.46
CA ASP A 71 4.09 -16.29 6.47
C ASP A 71 5.30 -15.53 5.89
N LEU A 72 5.17 -14.21 5.70
CA LEU A 72 6.25 -13.33 5.25
C LEU A 72 7.33 -13.18 6.33
N ALA A 73 6.94 -12.99 7.60
CA ALA A 73 7.87 -12.90 8.72
C ALA A 73 8.65 -14.22 8.91
N ASP A 74 7.95 -15.35 8.84
CA ASP A 74 8.55 -16.68 8.87
C ASP A 74 9.55 -16.83 7.72
N TYR A 75 9.17 -16.45 6.50
CA TYR A 75 10.08 -16.47 5.36
C TYR A 75 11.30 -15.56 5.56
N CYS A 76 11.13 -14.33 6.06
CA CYS A 76 12.25 -13.42 6.33
C CYS A 76 13.21 -13.97 7.39
N SER A 77 12.72 -14.77 8.34
CA SER A 77 13.55 -15.42 9.36
C SER A 77 14.43 -16.55 8.80
N THR A 78 14.03 -17.15 7.67
CA THR A 78 14.82 -18.20 6.99
C THR A 78 15.96 -17.66 6.13
N LEU A 79 15.95 -16.36 5.82
CA LEU A 79 16.95 -15.71 4.98
C LEU A 79 18.06 -15.08 5.83
N GLU A 80 19.27 -15.03 5.28
CA GLU A 80 20.43 -14.36 5.88
C GLU A 80 21.01 -13.30 4.93
N GLY A 81 21.74 -12.32 5.48
CA GLY A 81 22.42 -11.27 4.71
C GLY A 81 21.48 -10.20 4.12
N ASP A 82 21.82 -9.69 2.94
CA ASP A 82 21.09 -8.58 2.31
C ASP A 82 19.66 -8.95 1.89
N GLU A 83 19.41 -10.22 1.61
CA GLU A 83 18.08 -10.70 1.22
C GLU A 83 17.10 -10.70 2.40
N SER A 84 17.58 -10.93 3.64
CA SER A 84 16.74 -10.79 4.83
C SER A 84 16.38 -9.33 5.06
N TYR A 85 17.31 -8.40 4.87
CA TYR A 85 17.04 -6.96 4.96
C TYR A 85 15.98 -6.51 3.93
N LYS A 86 16.09 -6.95 2.67
CA LYS A 86 15.08 -6.67 1.64
C LYS A 86 13.72 -7.27 2.00
N CYS A 87 13.71 -8.45 2.62
CA CYS A 87 12.49 -9.10 3.08
C CYS A 87 11.78 -8.33 4.18
N TRP A 88 12.52 -7.97 5.23
CA TRP A 88 11.99 -7.15 6.31
C TRP A 88 11.55 -5.77 5.82
N ARG A 89 12.25 -5.17 4.86
CA ARG A 89 11.81 -3.93 4.22
C ARG A 89 10.45 -4.12 3.54
N ALA A 90 10.27 -5.17 2.74
CA ALA A 90 8.99 -5.46 2.09
C ALA A 90 7.87 -5.73 3.11
N TYR A 91 8.17 -6.36 4.24
CA TYR A 91 7.23 -6.54 5.34
C TYR A 91 6.70 -5.19 5.89
N PHE A 92 7.59 -4.22 6.11
CA PHE A 92 7.17 -2.88 6.55
C PHE A 92 6.38 -2.14 5.48
N GLU A 93 6.76 -2.27 4.20
CA GLU A 93 5.99 -1.69 3.08
C GLU A 93 4.57 -2.28 2.99
N LEU A 94 4.40 -3.59 3.27
CA LEU A 94 3.08 -4.21 3.35
C LEU A 94 2.25 -3.62 4.51
N LYS A 95 2.86 -3.35 5.65
CA LYS A 95 2.20 -2.69 6.79
C LYS A 95 1.80 -1.26 6.52
N ASP A 96 2.64 -0.54 5.78
CA ASP A 96 2.32 0.82 5.37
C ASP A 96 1.21 0.84 4.31
N LEU A 97 1.19 -0.15 3.41
CA LEU A 97 0.07 -0.39 2.48
C LEU A 97 -1.24 -0.70 3.20
N GLU A 98 -1.21 -1.54 4.24
CA GLU A 98 -2.39 -1.82 5.10
C GLU A 98 -2.94 -0.55 5.77
N ARG A 99 -2.07 0.43 6.08
CA ARG A 99 -2.46 1.71 6.67
C ARG A 99 -3.00 2.72 5.66
N GLU A 100 -2.41 2.77 4.46
CA GLU A 100 -2.72 3.77 3.44
C GLU A 100 -3.86 3.36 2.51
N SER A 101 -4.02 2.06 2.23
CA SER A 101 -5.02 1.54 1.28
C SER A 101 -6.16 0.79 1.98
N SER A 102 -7.23 0.51 1.23
CA SER A 102 -8.35 -0.29 1.74
C SER A 102 -7.91 -1.74 1.96
N LYS A 103 -8.50 -2.40 2.96
CA LYS A 103 -8.19 -3.82 3.25
C LYS A 103 -8.46 -4.74 2.05
N GLU A 104 -9.49 -4.41 1.27
CA GLU A 104 -9.90 -5.16 0.09
C GLU A 104 -8.83 -5.11 -1.02
N ASP A 105 -8.22 -3.94 -1.23
CA ASP A 105 -7.16 -3.78 -2.23
C ASP A 105 -5.89 -4.55 -1.84
N VAL A 106 -5.54 -4.54 -0.56
CA VAL A 106 -4.41 -5.31 -0.02
C VAL A 106 -4.66 -6.80 -0.17
N GLU A 107 -5.86 -7.29 0.18
CA GLU A 107 -6.22 -8.70 0.01
C GLU A 107 -6.19 -9.12 -1.46
N LYS A 108 -6.68 -8.27 -2.38
CA LYS A 108 -6.63 -8.53 -3.82
C LYS A 108 -5.20 -8.64 -4.34
N LEU A 109 -4.32 -7.74 -3.93
CA LEU A 109 -2.90 -7.77 -4.27
C LEU A 109 -2.25 -9.06 -3.79
N LEU A 110 -2.60 -9.47 -2.57
CA LEU A 110 -2.07 -10.65 -1.93
C LEU A 110 -2.49 -11.94 -2.64
N ILE A 111 -3.78 -12.02 -3.04
CA ILE A 111 -4.31 -13.11 -3.87
C ILE A 111 -3.62 -13.14 -5.25
N GLN A 112 -3.44 -11.97 -5.88
CA GLN A 112 -2.80 -11.87 -7.20
C GLN A 112 -1.32 -12.27 -7.18
N SER A 113 -0.63 -12.00 -6.07
CA SER A 113 0.80 -12.30 -5.91
C SER A 113 1.08 -13.79 -5.82
N GLY A 114 0.13 -14.60 -5.32
CA GLY A 114 0.19 -16.07 -5.33
C GLY A 114 1.35 -16.73 -4.56
N GLY A 115 2.19 -15.94 -3.87
CA GLY A 115 3.35 -16.44 -3.13
C GLY A 115 4.16 -15.32 -2.47
N VAL A 116 4.98 -15.68 -1.47
CA VAL A 116 5.73 -14.72 -0.63
C VAL A 116 6.86 -14.02 -1.39
N LYS A 117 7.60 -14.76 -2.24
CA LYS A 117 8.70 -14.20 -3.04
C LYS A 117 8.21 -13.23 -4.11
N THR A 118 7.12 -13.59 -4.78
CA THR A 118 6.46 -12.74 -5.78
C THR A 118 5.83 -11.52 -5.13
N LEU A 119 5.14 -11.70 -4.00
CA LEU A 119 4.61 -10.61 -3.17
C LEU A 119 5.70 -9.61 -2.79
N MET A 120 6.85 -10.09 -2.30
CA MET A 120 7.99 -9.25 -1.96
C MET A 120 8.49 -8.42 -3.16
N GLY A 121 8.55 -9.02 -4.36
CA GLY A 121 8.87 -8.30 -5.60
C GLY A 121 7.83 -7.22 -5.94
N CYS A 122 6.54 -7.54 -5.82
CA CYS A 122 5.45 -6.59 -6.05
C CYS A 122 5.49 -5.41 -5.06
N LEU A 123 5.71 -5.69 -3.77
CA LEU A 123 5.82 -4.67 -2.73
C LEU A 123 6.99 -3.72 -2.98
N ASN A 124 8.16 -4.26 -3.34
CA ASN A 124 9.31 -3.45 -3.72
C ASN A 124 9.05 -2.57 -4.94
N GLY A 125 8.32 -3.10 -5.94
CA GLY A 125 7.90 -2.33 -7.11
C GLY A 125 6.97 -1.17 -6.74
N ILE A 126 5.96 -1.43 -5.90
CA ILE A 126 5.01 -0.41 -5.44
C ILE A 126 5.73 0.65 -4.60
N ALA A 127 6.63 0.25 -3.70
CA ALA A 127 7.44 1.17 -2.91
C ALA A 127 8.32 2.06 -3.81
N ALA A 128 8.93 1.50 -4.86
CA ALA A 128 9.72 2.25 -5.81
C ALA A 128 8.88 3.29 -6.58
N VAL A 129 7.68 2.91 -7.03
CA VAL A 129 6.74 3.82 -7.72
C VAL A 129 6.27 4.94 -6.79
N ARG A 130 5.95 4.62 -5.53
CA ARG A 130 5.57 5.62 -4.50
C ARG A 130 6.70 6.62 -4.25
N LYS A 131 7.93 6.13 -4.12
CA LYS A 131 9.10 6.98 -3.92
C LYS A 131 9.38 7.88 -5.12
N LEU A 132 9.20 7.37 -6.34
CA LEU A 132 9.33 8.16 -7.56
C LEU A 132 8.28 9.28 -7.60
N ARG A 133 7.01 8.94 -7.32
CA ARG A 133 5.92 9.91 -7.24
C ARG A 133 6.21 11.01 -6.21
N ASN A 134 6.67 10.63 -5.01
CA ASN A 134 6.95 11.61 -3.96
C ASN A 134 8.10 12.56 -4.35
N ARG A 135 9.15 12.06 -5.04
CA ARG A 135 10.22 12.91 -5.57
C ARG A 135 9.74 13.87 -6.65
N GLU A 136 8.81 13.43 -7.50
CA GLU A 136 8.20 14.29 -8.52
C GLU A 136 7.36 15.40 -7.87
N LEU A 137 6.61 15.08 -6.81
CA LEU A 137 5.89 16.09 -6.02
C LEU A 137 6.85 17.08 -5.36
N GLU A 138 7.92 16.62 -4.72
CA GLU A 138 8.95 17.47 -4.11
C GLU A 138 9.65 18.36 -5.17
N ALA A 139 9.94 17.83 -6.35
CA ALA A 139 10.53 18.60 -7.44
C ALA A 139 9.58 19.69 -7.96
N ASN A 140 8.29 19.37 -8.11
CA ASN A 140 7.27 20.34 -8.52
C ASN A 140 7.06 21.42 -7.44
N GLU A 141 7.12 21.08 -6.15
CA GLU A 141 7.08 22.06 -5.06
C GLU A 141 8.30 22.98 -5.09
N GLN A 142 9.50 22.46 -5.36
CA GLN A 142 10.72 23.27 -5.52
C GLN A 142 10.66 24.20 -6.75
N LEU A 143 10.08 23.75 -7.87
CA LEU A 143 9.88 24.59 -9.05
C LEU A 143 8.88 25.72 -8.77
N ASN A 144 7.76 25.42 -8.10
CA ASN A 144 6.76 26.42 -7.71
C ASN A 144 7.29 27.42 -6.67
N ALA A 145 8.22 27.00 -5.79
CA ALA A 145 8.88 27.89 -4.84
C ALA A 145 9.90 28.83 -5.53
N ASN A 146 10.55 28.39 -6.61
CA ASN A 146 11.49 29.21 -7.38
C ASN A 146 10.79 30.25 -8.27
N ASP A 147 9.57 29.99 -8.74
CA ASP A 147 8.81 30.95 -9.55
C ASP A 147 8.28 32.16 -8.74
N GLN A 148 8.27 32.08 -7.41
CA GLN A 148 7.90 33.20 -6.53
C GLN A 148 9.08 34.14 -6.20
N ASN A 149 10.31 33.83 -6.64
CA ASN A 149 11.50 34.61 -6.31
C ASN A 149 12.44 34.81 -7.51
N GLN A 150 11.94 35.40 -8.60
CA GLN A 150 12.82 35.94 -9.63
C GLN A 150 13.46 37.27 -9.19
N SER A 151 14.41 37.16 -8.26
CA SER A 151 15.56 38.07 -8.14
C SER A 151 16.81 37.18 -8.06
N HIS A 152 17.40 36.89 -9.22
CA HIS A 152 18.51 35.95 -9.38
C HIS A 152 19.87 36.55 -8.97
N PHE A 153 19.91 37.31 -7.88
CA PHE A 153 21.14 37.82 -7.28
C PHE A 153 21.14 37.53 -5.78
N PRO A 154 22.10 36.74 -5.25
CA PRO A 154 22.28 36.65 -3.82
C PRO A 154 22.68 38.05 -3.32
N ILE A 155 21.81 38.67 -2.53
CA ILE A 155 22.11 39.92 -1.83
C ILE A 155 23.11 39.54 -0.72
N PRO A 156 24.36 40.03 -0.74
CA PRO A 156 25.30 39.73 0.33
C PRO A 156 24.80 40.39 1.63
N ASP A 157 24.50 39.55 2.62
CA ASP A 157 24.26 39.85 4.06
C ASP A 157 23.25 40.95 4.45
N GLY A 158 22.35 41.36 3.55
CA GLY A 158 21.22 42.22 3.91
C GLY A 158 20.06 41.41 4.50
N LEU A 159 19.56 41.79 5.68
CA LEU A 159 18.21 41.39 6.09
C LEU A 159 17.23 41.73 4.96
N PRO A 160 16.21 40.88 4.69
CA PRO A 160 15.16 41.25 3.75
C PRO A 160 14.56 42.59 4.21
N LYS A 161 14.48 43.57 3.28
CA LYS A 161 13.92 44.89 3.58
C LYS A 161 12.58 44.75 4.27
N THR A 162 12.38 45.47 5.36
CA THR A 162 11.09 45.45 6.05
C THR A 162 10.05 46.19 5.19
N GLN A 163 8.77 45.88 5.41
CA GLN A 163 7.67 46.53 4.68
C GLN A 163 7.71 48.06 4.85
N GLU A 164 8.12 48.54 6.03
CA GLU A 164 8.26 49.96 6.35
C GLU A 164 9.37 50.64 5.53
N GLU A 165 10.53 49.99 5.36
CA GLU A 165 11.63 50.52 4.54
C GLU A 165 11.26 50.61 3.05
N LEU A 166 10.44 49.68 2.56
CA LEU A 166 9.97 49.68 1.17
C LEU A 166 9.04 50.88 0.92
N GLU A 167 8.12 51.14 1.84
CA GLU A 167 7.16 52.25 1.74
C GLU A 167 7.85 53.62 1.89
N GLU A 168 8.88 53.73 2.75
CA GLU A 168 9.68 54.95 2.87
C GLU A 168 10.49 55.23 1.60
N GLU A 169 11.08 54.20 0.97
CA GLU A 169 11.81 54.35 -0.28
C GLU A 169 10.91 54.78 -1.45
N GLU A 170 9.66 54.28 -1.50
CA GLU A 170 8.67 54.73 -2.48
C GLU A 170 8.24 56.18 -2.23
N LYS A 171 8.01 56.54 -0.97
CA LYS A 171 7.58 57.89 -0.57
C LYS A 171 8.68 58.94 -0.73
N ALA A 172 9.94 58.54 -0.53
CA ALA A 172 11.11 59.39 -0.72
C ALA A 172 11.52 59.52 -2.20
N ARG A 173 10.89 58.75 -3.09
CA ARG A 173 11.21 58.79 -4.51
C ARG A 173 10.71 60.09 -5.14
N MET A 174 11.61 60.77 -5.84
CA MET A 174 11.24 61.94 -6.64
C MET A 174 10.25 61.55 -7.74
N PRO A 175 9.25 62.41 -8.05
CA PRO A 175 8.29 62.13 -9.11
C PRO A 175 9.00 61.94 -10.44
N ASP A 176 8.85 60.76 -11.01
CA ASP A 176 9.48 60.39 -12.28
C ASP A 176 8.66 60.91 -13.47
N SER A 177 9.35 61.43 -14.48
CA SER A 177 8.77 61.67 -15.81
C SER A 177 8.38 60.33 -16.47
N PRO A 178 7.32 60.28 -17.30
CA PRO A 178 6.94 59.07 -18.03
C PRO A 178 8.07 58.47 -18.87
N PHE A 179 9.01 59.30 -19.33
CA PHE A 179 10.19 58.85 -20.07
C PHE A 179 11.19 58.08 -19.20
N THR A 180 11.34 58.45 -17.92
CA THR A 180 12.39 57.91 -17.03
C THR A 180 12.11 56.57 -16.31
N ARG A 181 10.93 56.27 -15.75
CA ARG A 181 9.80 55.85 -16.57
C ARG A 181 10.09 54.58 -17.37
N LEU A 182 9.89 54.73 -18.67
CA LEU A 182 10.19 53.75 -19.70
C LEU A 182 11.67 53.30 -19.73
N LEU A 183 12.62 54.23 -19.53
CA LEU A 183 14.04 53.89 -19.55
C LEU A 183 14.42 52.88 -18.45
N ARG A 184 13.84 53.00 -17.25
CA ARG A 184 14.07 52.01 -16.18
C ARG A 184 13.46 50.65 -16.46
N SER A 185 12.26 50.61 -17.05
CA SER A 185 11.61 49.33 -17.37
C SER A 185 12.30 48.60 -18.53
N LYS A 186 12.95 49.34 -19.44
CA LYS A 186 13.68 48.82 -20.59
C LYS A 186 15.19 48.63 -20.35
N GLY A 187 15.79 49.39 -19.44
CA GLY A 187 17.21 49.34 -19.06
C GLY A 187 17.52 48.30 -17.99
N LYS A 188 16.96 47.09 -18.12
CA LYS A 188 17.16 46.00 -17.14
C LYS A 188 18.58 45.41 -17.16
N SER A 189 19.35 45.68 -18.21
CA SER A 189 20.76 45.28 -18.30
C SER A 189 21.66 46.40 -17.77
N PRO A 190 22.69 46.07 -16.96
CA PRO A 190 23.72 47.02 -16.57
C PRO A 190 24.36 47.68 -17.79
N ALA A 191 24.77 48.95 -17.69
CA ALA A 191 25.34 49.71 -18.81
C ALA A 191 26.63 49.08 -19.41
N TRP A 192 27.27 48.16 -18.68
CA TRP A 192 28.46 47.42 -19.09
C TRP A 192 28.16 46.01 -19.64
N TYR A 193 26.89 45.59 -19.66
CA TYR A 193 26.48 44.27 -20.16
C TYR A 193 25.57 44.43 -21.38
N SER A 194 26.04 43.94 -22.52
CA SER A 194 25.26 43.82 -23.76
C SER A 194 24.95 42.34 -23.97
N LEU A 195 23.67 41.97 -24.10
CA LEU A 195 23.33 40.58 -24.44
C LEU A 195 23.93 40.26 -25.82
N PRO A 196 24.63 39.12 -25.98
CA PRO A 196 25.09 38.66 -27.28
C PRO A 196 23.89 38.48 -28.23
N PRO A 197 23.98 38.87 -29.51
CA PRO A 197 22.91 38.63 -30.47
C PRO A 197 22.74 37.13 -30.69
N ASP A 198 21.50 36.66 -30.66
CA ASP A 198 21.13 35.30 -31.04
C ASP A 198 21.51 35.10 -32.51
N HIS A 199 22.55 34.29 -32.75
CA HIS A 199 22.91 33.85 -34.09
C HIS A 199 22.09 32.61 -34.38
N GLU A 200 21.08 32.75 -35.23
CA GLU A 200 20.39 31.58 -35.78
C GLU A 200 21.40 30.77 -36.58
N THR A 201 21.59 29.51 -36.20
CA THR A 201 22.42 28.54 -36.90
C THR A 201 21.51 27.80 -37.88
N ASP A 202 21.72 28.03 -39.17
CA ASP A 202 21.14 27.27 -40.30
C ASP A 202 22.00 26.03 -40.60
#